data_AF-A0A351T9J7-F1
#
_entry.id   AF-A0A351T9J7-F1
#
_cell.length_a   1.000
_cell.length_b   1.000
_cell.length_c   1.000
_cell.angle_alpha   90.00
_cell.angle_beta   90.00
_cell.angle_gamma   90.00
#
_symmetry.space_group_name_H-M   'P 1'
#
loop_
_entity.id
_entity.type
_entity.pdbx_description
1 polymer ?
#
loop_
_entity_poly.entity_id
_entity_poly.type
_entity_poly.pdbx_seq_one_letter_code
_entity_poly.pdbx_strand_id
1 'polypeptide(L)'
;MGEPLYDLLSELTPAQIPCRIYAPVGSHEDLLAYLVRRLLENGANSSFVNRLSDDAAPIEEIVRDPVEAVHSYKSLPHPQIPLPADLFGAERRNSEGLALFDPLVIDPLLAGIKQYLGKEPLAAGP
;
A
#
# COMPACT_ATOMS: atom_id res chain seq x y z
N MET A 1 8.01 -5.64 -18.56
CA MET A 1 6.81 -6.17 -17.86
C MET A 1 5.53 -5.85 -18.59
N GLY A 2 5.26 -4.61 -19.00
CA GLY A 2 4.03 -4.28 -19.75
C GLY A 2 4.10 -4.38 -21.28
N GLU A 3 5.29 -4.58 -21.86
CA GLU A 3 5.54 -4.50 -23.31
C GLU A 3 4.57 -5.36 -24.16
N PRO A 4 4.36 -6.68 -23.87
CA PRO A 4 3.45 -7.48 -24.69
C PRO A 4 2.01 -6.97 -24.74
N LEU A 5 1.53 -6.37 -23.64
CA LEU A 5 0.18 -5.79 -23.57
C LEU A 5 0.07 -4.52 -24.43
N TYR A 6 1.07 -3.65 -24.37
CA TYR A 6 1.06 -2.39 -25.10
C TYR A 6 1.34 -2.58 -26.59
N ASP A 7 2.14 -3.59 -26.97
CA ASP A 7 2.34 -3.99 -28.35
C ASP A 7 1.01 -4.44 -28.97
N LEU A 8 0.30 -5.36 -28.29
CA LEU A 8 -1.04 -5.82 -28.71
C LEU A 8 -2.03 -4.65 -28.79
N LEU A 9 -2.02 -3.73 -27.83
CA LEU A 9 -2.88 -2.56 -27.87
C LEU A 9 -2.62 -1.71 -29.13
N SER A 10 -1.35 -1.52 -29.48
CA SER A 10 -0.96 -0.74 -30.66
C SER A 10 -1.41 -1.39 -31.98
N GLU A 11 -1.47 -2.72 -32.03
CA GLU A 11 -1.98 -3.49 -33.18
C GLU A 11 -3.51 -3.41 -33.30
N LEU A 12 -4.22 -3.42 -32.17
CA LEU A 12 -5.68 -3.46 -32.12
C LEU A 12 -6.34 -2.09 -32.30
N THR A 13 -5.62 -0.99 -32.04
CA THR A 13 -6.19 0.36 -32.10
C THR A 13 -5.71 1.15 -33.33
N PRO A 14 -6.62 1.68 -34.17
CA PRO A 14 -6.25 2.48 -35.35
C PRO A 14 -5.51 3.79 -35.01
N ALA A 15 -5.73 4.32 -33.80
CA ALA A 15 -5.02 5.47 -33.28
C ALA A 15 -3.81 5.00 -32.49
N GLN A 16 -2.64 5.57 -32.77
CA GLN A 16 -1.43 5.26 -32.02
C GLN A 16 -1.56 5.79 -30.58
N ILE A 17 -1.77 4.90 -29.61
CA ILE A 17 -1.84 5.24 -28.20
C ILE A 17 -0.41 5.38 -27.67
N PRO A 18 0.01 6.57 -27.20
CA PRO A 18 1.36 6.75 -26.68
C PRO A 18 1.54 6.00 -25.35
N CYS A 19 2.60 5.21 -25.25
CA CYS A 19 3.03 4.56 -24.02
C CYS A 19 4.39 5.14 -23.57
N ARG A 20 4.51 5.54 -22.30
CA ARG A 20 5.79 5.97 -21.71
C ARG A 20 6.37 4.85 -20.87
N ILE A 21 7.57 4.42 -21.21
CA ILE A 21 8.29 3.39 -20.46
C ILE A 21 9.03 4.06 -19.28
N TYR A 22 8.76 3.57 -18.07
CA TYR A 22 9.57 3.90 -16.90
C TYR A 22 10.81 3.00 -16.86
N ALA A 23 11.98 3.58 -17.06
CA ALA A 23 13.26 2.87 -17.07
C ALA A 23 14.02 3.15 -15.76
N PRO A 24 14.20 2.16 -14.87
CA PRO A 24 15.04 2.32 -13.69
C PRO A 24 16.50 2.47 -14.11
N VAL A 25 17.18 3.50 -13.60
CA VAL A 25 18.59 3.84 -13.90
C VAL A 25 19.32 4.04 -12.59
N GLY A 26 20.44 3.34 -12.39
CA GLY A 26 21.24 3.40 -11.17
C GLY A 26 22.38 2.40 -11.18
N SER A 27 23.21 2.42 -10.13
CA SER A 27 24.23 1.39 -9.94
C SER A 27 23.60 0.05 -9.54
N HIS A 28 24.37 -1.03 -9.60
CA HIS A 28 23.89 -2.35 -9.16
C HIS A 28 23.41 -2.33 -7.70
N GLU A 29 24.18 -1.68 -6.82
CA GLU A 29 23.90 -1.60 -5.39
C GLU A 29 22.59 -0.84 -5.11
N ASP A 30 22.35 0.27 -5.80
CA ASP A 30 21.13 1.05 -5.65
C ASP A 30 19.88 0.29 -6.14
N LEU A 31 20.04 -0.50 -7.21
CA LEU A 31 18.94 -1.26 -7.79
C LEU A 31 18.54 -2.45 -6.92
N LEU A 32 19.44 -3.05 -6.15
CA LEU A 32 19.12 -4.20 -5.29
C LEU A 32 18.06 -3.85 -4.23
N ALA A 33 18.19 -2.71 -3.57
CA ALA A 33 17.20 -2.25 -2.58
C ALA A 33 15.82 -2.00 -3.22
N TYR A 34 15.80 -1.48 -4.46
CA TYR A 34 14.58 -1.26 -5.21
C TYR A 34 13.97 -2.56 -5.77
N LEU A 35 14.81 -3.55 -6.11
CA LEU A 35 14.42 -4.77 -6.78
C LEU A 35 13.44 -5.60 -5.93
N VAL A 36 13.68 -5.72 -4.62
CA VAL A 36 12.78 -6.46 -3.71
C VAL A 36 11.37 -5.90 -3.78
N ARG A 37 11.21 -4.57 -3.69
CA ARG A 37 9.90 -3.92 -3.81
C ARG A 37 9.27 -4.21 -5.18
N ARG A 38 10.06 -4.15 -6.25
CA ARG A 38 9.58 -4.38 -7.62
C ARG A 38 9.12 -5.82 -7.86
N LEU A 39 9.79 -6.77 -7.24
CA LEU A 39 9.43 -8.19 -7.29
C LEU A 39 8.16 -8.45 -6.49
N LEU A 40 8.03 -7.89 -5.28
CA LEU A 40 6.81 -8.06 -4.47
C LEU A 40 5.57 -7.46 -5.16
N GLU A 41 5.71 -6.34 -5.87
CA GLU A 41 4.62 -5.71 -6.62
C GLU A 41 4.09 -6.60 -7.75
N ASN A 42 4.98 -7.23 -8.52
CA ASN A 42 4.60 -8.01 -9.70
C ASN A 42 4.42 -9.50 -9.42
N GLY A 43 4.93 -10.00 -8.30
CA GLY A 43 4.87 -11.42 -7.91
C GLY A 43 3.83 -11.74 -6.83
N ALA A 44 3.09 -10.74 -6.33
CA ALA A 44 1.99 -11.00 -5.41
C ALA A 44 0.85 -11.78 -6.11
N ASN A 45 0.16 -12.67 -5.39
CA ASN A 45 -0.96 -13.45 -5.94
C ASN A 45 -2.12 -12.58 -6.46
N SER A 46 -2.28 -11.37 -5.92
CA SER A 46 -3.26 -10.39 -6.38
C SER A 46 -2.79 -9.58 -7.59
N SER A 47 -1.53 -9.72 -8.02
CA SER A 47 -0.97 -8.99 -9.15
C SER A 47 -1.51 -9.52 -10.48
N PHE A 48 -1.94 -8.61 -11.35
CA PHE A 48 -2.41 -8.94 -12.69
C PHE A 48 -1.34 -9.67 -13.52
N VAL A 49 -0.08 -9.21 -13.46
CA VAL A 49 1.03 -9.81 -14.20
C VAL A 49 1.30 -11.25 -13.73
N ASN A 50 1.28 -11.47 -12.41
CA ASN A 50 1.45 -12.81 -11.84
C ASN A 50 0.30 -13.74 -12.26
N ARG A 51 -0.94 -13.27 -12.16
CA ARG A 51 -2.14 -14.06 -12.50
C ARG A 51 -2.22 -14.42 -13.98
N LEU A 52 -1.76 -13.55 -14.88
CA LEU A 52 -1.67 -13.86 -16.30
C LEU A 52 -0.62 -14.92 -16.63
N SER A 53 0.34 -15.16 -15.74
CA SER A 53 1.36 -16.21 -15.91
C SER A 53 0.88 -17.57 -15.42
N ASP A 54 -0.29 -17.63 -14.78
CA ASP A 54 -0.92 -18.86 -14.29
C ASP A 54 -1.97 -19.34 -15.29
N ASP A 55 -1.57 -20.30 -16.15
CA ASP A 55 -2.43 -20.88 -17.18
C ASP A 55 -3.67 -21.62 -16.64
N ALA A 56 -3.72 -21.90 -15.33
CA ALA A 56 -4.86 -22.54 -14.70
C ALA A 56 -5.96 -21.56 -14.25
N ALA A 57 -5.65 -20.25 -14.18
CA ALA A 57 -6.58 -19.23 -13.72
C ALA A 57 -7.58 -18.84 -14.82
N PRO A 58 -8.91 -18.79 -14.56
CA PRO A 58 -9.90 -18.35 -15.53
C PRO A 58 -9.71 -16.87 -15.91
N ILE A 59 -9.73 -16.57 -17.21
CA ILE A 59 -9.58 -15.19 -17.71
C ILE A 59 -10.70 -14.29 -17.18
N GLU A 60 -11.91 -14.83 -17.04
CA GLU A 60 -13.10 -14.13 -16.54
C GLU A 60 -12.87 -13.58 -15.13
N GLU A 61 -12.08 -14.27 -14.30
CA GLU A 61 -11.71 -13.75 -12.98
C GLU A 61 -10.68 -12.62 -13.07
N ILE A 62 -9.82 -12.62 -14.09
CA ILE A 62 -8.78 -11.61 -14.30
C ILE A 62 -9.38 -10.30 -14.81
N VAL A 63 -10.36 -10.40 -15.71
CA VAL A 63 -11.04 -9.23 -16.32
C VAL A 63 -12.32 -8.82 -15.60
N ARG A 64 -12.61 -9.41 -14.43
CA ARG A 64 -13.78 -9.08 -13.62
C ARG A 64 -13.81 -7.58 -13.27
N ASP A 65 -14.98 -6.96 -13.39
CA ASP A 65 -15.17 -5.55 -13.05
C ASP A 65 -14.92 -5.31 -11.53
N PRO A 66 -13.91 -4.51 -11.16
CA PRO A 66 -13.62 -4.22 -9.75
C PRO A 66 -14.75 -3.43 -9.06
N VAL A 67 -15.54 -2.64 -9.79
CA VAL A 67 -16.65 -1.85 -9.24
C VAL A 67 -17.77 -2.78 -8.78
N GLU A 68 -18.19 -3.71 -9.63
CA GLU A 68 -19.18 -4.74 -9.27
C GLU A 68 -18.66 -5.65 -8.15
N ALA A 69 -17.37 -6.02 -8.20
CA ALA A 69 -16.76 -6.84 -7.15
C ALA A 69 -16.85 -6.14 -5.78
N VAL A 70 -16.47 -4.87 -5.69
CA VAL A 70 -16.53 -4.10 -4.44
C VAL A 70 -17.97 -3.91 -3.96
N HIS A 71 -18.94 -3.65 -4.86
CA HIS A 71 -20.35 -3.55 -4.50
C HIS A 71 -20.92 -4.84 -3.89
N SER A 72 -20.37 -6.00 -4.25
CA SER A 72 -20.80 -7.30 -3.71
C SER A 72 -20.29 -7.58 -2.28
N TYR A 73 -19.30 -6.81 -1.79
CA TYR A 73 -18.69 -7.07 -0.49
C TYR A 73 -19.58 -6.59 0.66
N LYS A 74 -19.76 -7.45 1.67
CA LYS A 74 -20.46 -7.12 2.91
C LYS A 74 -19.67 -6.15 3.80
N SER A 75 -18.34 -6.13 3.62
CA SER A 75 -17.39 -5.33 4.39
C SER A 75 -16.25 -4.93 3.45
N LEU A 76 -15.84 -3.66 3.49
CA LEU A 76 -14.71 -3.16 2.71
C LEU A 76 -13.35 -3.54 3.32
N PRO A 77 -13.14 -3.47 4.65
CA PRO A 77 -11.92 -3.97 5.26
C PRO A 77 -11.74 -5.47 5.04
N HIS A 78 -10.50 -5.88 4.77
CA HIS A 78 -10.15 -7.28 4.61
C HIS A 78 -10.34 -8.02 5.95
N PRO A 79 -11.14 -9.09 6.01
CA PRO A 79 -11.53 -9.73 7.27
C PRO A 79 -10.36 -10.39 8.02
N GLN A 80 -9.25 -10.67 7.33
CA GLN A 80 -8.05 -11.26 7.92
C GLN A 80 -6.98 -10.23 8.31
N ILE A 81 -7.24 -8.93 8.11
CA ILE A 81 -6.31 -7.86 8.50
C ILE A 81 -6.97 -7.06 9.62
N PRO A 82 -6.57 -7.28 10.89
CA PRO A 82 -7.14 -6.55 12.01
C PRO A 82 -6.73 -5.08 11.97
N LEU A 83 -7.57 -4.21 12.56
CA LEU A 83 -7.18 -2.83 12.82
C LEU A 83 -6.03 -2.78 13.84
N PRO A 84 -5.17 -1.74 13.83
CA PRO A 84 -4.05 -1.64 14.75
C PRO A 84 -4.43 -1.75 16.24
N ALA A 85 -5.61 -1.25 16.62
CA ALA A 85 -6.14 -1.34 17.99
C ALA A 85 -6.47 -2.78 18.41
N ASP A 86 -6.83 -3.63 17.45
CA ASP A 86 -7.32 -4.99 17.64
C ASP A 86 -6.24 -6.05 17.32
N LEU A 87 -4.98 -5.62 17.20
CA LEU A 87 -3.85 -6.48 16.81
C LEU A 87 -3.70 -7.72 17.69
N PHE A 88 -4.07 -7.64 18.97
CA PHE A 88 -3.99 -8.76 19.93
C PHE A 88 -5.34 -9.46 20.18
N GLY A 89 -6.36 -9.15 19.37
CA GLY A 89 -7.67 -9.77 19.45
C GLY A 89 -8.28 -9.69 20.86
N ALA A 90 -8.73 -10.83 21.38
CA ALA A 90 -9.41 -10.92 22.66
C ALA A 90 -8.48 -10.80 23.89
N GLU A 91 -7.15 -10.92 23.72
CA GLU A 91 -6.22 -10.91 24.85
C GLU A 91 -6.11 -9.53 25.49
N ARG A 92 -5.98 -8.49 24.67
CA ARG A 92 -5.94 -7.10 25.11
C ARG A 92 -6.08 -6.13 23.94
N ARG A 93 -6.42 -4.88 24.25
CA ARG A 93 -6.33 -3.78 23.28
C ARG A 93 -4.87 -3.35 23.09
N ASN A 94 -4.51 -2.97 21.87
CA ASN A 94 -3.21 -2.35 21.59
C ASN A 94 -3.15 -0.91 22.10
N SER A 95 -1.96 -0.43 22.45
CA SER A 95 -1.72 0.98 22.78
C SER A 95 -1.86 1.85 21.53
N GLU A 96 -2.37 3.06 21.69
CA GLU A 96 -2.50 4.02 20.59
C GLU A 96 -1.15 4.73 20.32
N GLY A 97 -0.78 4.85 19.06
CA GLY A 97 0.35 5.66 18.61
C GLY A 97 -0.12 7.00 18.03
N LEU A 98 0.83 7.89 17.71
CA LEU A 98 0.56 9.17 17.06
C LEU A 98 1.26 9.23 15.69
N ALA A 99 0.55 9.73 14.68
CA ALA A 99 1.10 9.94 13.34
C ALA A 99 1.99 11.19 13.33
N LEU A 100 3.25 11.06 13.75
CA LEU A 100 4.18 12.20 13.89
C LEU A 100 4.54 12.90 12.56
N PHE A 101 4.26 12.26 11.43
CA PHE A 101 4.46 12.85 10.11
C PHE A 101 3.30 13.78 9.69
N ASP A 102 2.17 13.74 10.40
CA ASP A 102 0.99 14.56 10.10
C ASP A 102 1.07 15.87 10.91
N PRO A 103 1.17 17.04 10.24
CA PRO A 103 1.14 18.35 10.90
C PRO A 103 -0.05 18.54 11.84
N LEU A 104 -1.22 18.00 11.49
CA LEU A 104 -2.43 18.11 12.31
C LEU A 104 -2.32 17.35 13.64
N VAL A 105 -1.38 16.40 13.74
CA VAL A 105 -1.11 15.62 14.95
C VAL A 105 0.10 16.16 15.70
N ILE A 106 1.21 16.43 15.00
CA ILE A 106 2.47 16.82 15.65
C ILE A 106 2.45 18.25 16.17
N ASP A 107 1.79 19.20 15.50
CA ASP A 107 1.80 20.60 15.92
C ASP A 107 1.09 20.81 17.27
N PRO A 108 -0.13 20.29 17.50
CA PRO A 108 -0.78 20.38 18.80
C PRO A 108 -0.01 19.63 19.90
N LEU A 109 0.60 18.49 19.56
CA LEU A 109 1.42 17.71 20.50
C LEU A 109 2.61 18.53 20.98
N LEU A 110 3.38 19.12 20.06
CA LEU A 110 4.55 19.94 20.40
C LEU A 110 4.14 21.22 21.15
N ALA A 111 3.02 21.85 20.80
CA ALA A 111 2.49 22.99 21.53
C ALA A 111 2.13 22.62 22.99
N GLY A 112 1.46 21.48 23.19
CA GLY A 112 1.13 20.95 24.52
C GLY A 112 2.37 20.62 25.34
N ILE A 113 3.38 19.98 24.74
CA ILE A 113 4.66 19.69 25.39
C ILE A 113 5.34 20.99 25.83
N LYS A 114 5.44 22.00 24.95
CA LYS A 114 6.04 23.31 25.28
C LYS A 114 5.29 24.01 26.41
N GLN A 115 3.96 24.01 26.36
CA GLN A 115 3.13 24.59 27.42
C GLN A 115 3.35 23.90 28.76
N TYR A 116 3.53 22.58 28.76
CA TYR A 116 3.74 21.81 29.98
C TYR A 116 5.14 22.01 30.56
N LEU A 117 6.19 22.00 29.73
CA LEU A 117 7.57 22.22 30.16
C LEU A 117 7.81 23.63 30.72
N GLY A 118 6.95 24.61 30.39
CA GLY A 118 6.98 25.95 30.98
C GLY A 118 6.39 26.03 32.40
N LYS A 119 5.88 24.93 32.97
CA LYS A 119 5.34 24.86 34.34
C LYS A 119 6.41 24.36 35.32
N GLU A 120 6.23 24.61 36.62
CA GLU A 120 7.11 24.04 37.65
C GLU A 120 7.16 22.51 37.51
N PRO A 121 8.35 21.91 37.61
CA PRO A 121 8.50 20.46 37.50
C PRO A 121 7.68 19.78 38.60
N LEU A 122 6.87 18.80 38.21
CA LEU A 122 6.18 17.96 39.18
C LEU A 122 7.25 17.22 39.99
N ALA A 123 7.26 17.44 41.30
CA ALA A 123 7.96 16.56 42.22
C ALA A 123 7.24 15.21 42.16
N ALA A 124 7.89 14.20 41.56
CA ALA A 124 7.51 12.83 41.86
C ALA A 124 7.71 12.66 43.37
N GLY A 125 6.64 12.26 44.08
CA GLY A 125 6.70 11.98 45.51
C GLY A 125 7.75 10.92 45.84
N PRO A 126 8.05 10.71 47.14
CA PRO A 126 9.15 9.84 47.58
C PRO A 126 9.11 8.43 46.98
#